data_AF-A0A0A6D3H9-F1
#
_entry.id   AF-A0A0A6D3H9-F1
#
_cell.length_a   1.000
_cell.length_b   1.000
_cell.length_c   1.000
_cell.angle_alpha   90.00
_cell.angle_beta   90.00
_cell.angle_gamma   90.00
#
_symmetry.space_group_name_H-M   'P 1'
#
loop_
_entity.id
_entity.type
_entity.pdbx_description
1 polymer ?
#
loop_
_entity_poly.entity_id
_entity_poly.type
_entity_poly.pdbx_seq_one_letter_code
_entity_poly.pdbx_strand_id
1 'polypeptide(L)'
;MTGPSMTCDPDLDSAITEFRYVTTRLRTLDQQMLTAATDRYKHFAAIKHERGEIWATLRSKAEKLQLVPEDHHLGARALLLVTEVAWILYGRNRRKPTPAMIKAMVRDMGELAERDRIEAEADKVENEFRMRTSAVRASAAGAIARYIDLSAA
;
A
#
# COMPACT_ATOMS: atom_id res chain seq x y z
N MET A 1 -32.64 -8.72 18.95
CA MET A 1 -32.07 -7.37 18.84
C MET A 1 -30.75 -7.49 18.11
N THR A 2 -30.67 -7.03 16.87
CA THR A 2 -29.41 -6.92 16.13
C THR A 2 -28.55 -5.88 16.84
N GLY A 3 -27.34 -6.26 17.26
CA GLY A 3 -26.40 -5.33 17.89
C GLY A 3 -26.03 -4.17 16.96
N PRO A 4 -25.40 -3.10 17.46
CA PRO A 4 -25.03 -1.95 16.64
C PRO A 4 -24.15 -2.38 15.45
N SER A 5 -24.57 -1.98 14.25
CA SER A 5 -23.86 -2.19 12.98
C SER A 5 -22.72 -1.19 12.81
N MET A 6 -21.61 -1.62 12.19
CA MET A 6 -20.45 -0.75 11.94
C MET A 6 -20.59 0.02 10.63
N THR A 7 -21.30 -0.52 9.64
CA THR A 7 -21.38 0.07 8.27
C THR A 7 -22.79 0.33 7.76
N CYS A 8 -23.84 -0.01 8.52
CA CYS A 8 -25.24 -0.09 8.06
C CYS A 8 -25.49 -1.20 7.01
N ASP A 9 -24.49 -2.04 6.72
CA ASP A 9 -24.56 -3.19 5.82
C ASP A 9 -24.13 -4.45 6.60
N PRO A 10 -25.06 -5.37 6.91
CA PRO A 10 -24.76 -6.60 7.64
C PRO A 10 -23.74 -7.51 6.94
N ASP A 11 -23.73 -7.55 5.61
CA ASP A 11 -22.82 -8.39 4.83
C ASP A 11 -21.40 -7.82 4.88
N LEU A 12 -21.27 -6.48 4.84
CA LEU A 12 -20.01 -5.80 5.04
C LEU A 12 -19.50 -5.91 6.49
N ASP A 13 -20.37 -5.83 7.50
CA ASP A 13 -20.01 -6.07 8.90
C ASP A 13 -19.48 -7.50 9.13
N SER A 14 -20.11 -8.47 8.47
CA SER A 14 -19.68 -9.88 8.47
C SER A 14 -18.30 -10.01 7.82
N ALA A 15 -18.09 -9.40 6.65
CA ALA A 15 -16.81 -9.39 5.97
C ALA A 15 -15.69 -8.73 6.82
N ILE A 16 -15.94 -7.57 7.42
CA ILE A 16 -14.96 -6.91 8.31
C ILE A 16 -14.53 -7.86 9.46
N THR A 17 -15.46 -8.65 9.97
CA THR A 17 -15.19 -9.63 11.03
C THR A 17 -14.37 -10.81 10.51
N GLU A 18 -14.77 -11.37 9.36
CA GLU A 18 -14.09 -12.47 8.67
C GLU A 18 -12.62 -12.12 8.35
N PHE A 19 -12.38 -10.92 7.82
CA PHE A 19 -11.07 -10.47 7.35
C PHE A 19 -10.20 -9.80 8.42
N ARG A 20 -10.59 -9.85 9.70
CA ARG A 20 -9.86 -9.21 10.82
C ARG A 20 -8.36 -9.45 10.78
N TYR A 21 -7.96 -10.72 10.67
CA TYR A 21 -6.55 -11.12 10.75
C TYR A 21 -5.84 -11.07 9.39
N VAL A 22 -6.59 -10.92 8.29
CA VAL A 22 -6.05 -10.86 6.93
C VAL A 22 -5.19 -9.63 6.73
N THR A 23 -5.60 -8.49 7.30
CA THR A 23 -4.83 -7.23 7.27
C THR A 23 -3.43 -7.38 7.87
N THR A 24 -3.36 -8.00 9.05
CA THR A 24 -2.09 -8.25 9.75
C THR A 24 -1.24 -9.25 8.99
N ARG A 25 -1.85 -10.33 8.47
CA ARG A 25 -1.13 -11.33 7.69
C ARG A 25 -0.54 -10.75 6.40
N LEU A 26 -1.30 -9.93 5.67
CA LEU A 26 -0.81 -9.24 4.47
C LEU A 26 0.39 -8.35 4.78
N ARG A 27 0.33 -7.55 5.86
CA ARG A 27 1.46 -6.73 6.29
C ARG A 27 2.69 -7.58 6.64
N THR A 28 2.50 -8.72 7.31
CA THR A 28 3.60 -9.66 7.58
C THR A 28 4.19 -10.21 6.28
N LEU A 29 3.37 -10.63 5.32
CA LEU A 29 3.83 -11.15 4.04
C LEU A 29 4.56 -10.07 3.22
N ASP A 30 4.04 -8.83 3.18
CA ASP A 30 4.70 -7.70 2.53
C ASP A 30 6.07 -7.42 3.15
N GLN A 31 6.18 -7.42 4.49
CA GLN A 31 7.46 -7.25 5.19
C GLN A 31 8.44 -8.41 4.91
N GLN A 32 7.93 -9.64 4.86
CA GLN A 32 8.73 -10.82 4.48
C GLN A 32 9.21 -10.72 3.03
N MET A 33 8.41 -10.20 2.10
CA MET A 33 8.84 -9.98 0.72
C MET A 33 9.95 -8.93 0.62
N LEU A 34 9.88 -7.85 1.40
CA LEU A 34 10.91 -6.79 1.41
C LEU A 34 12.26 -7.27 1.95
N THR A 35 12.25 -8.25 2.85
CA THR A 35 13.45 -8.76 3.55
C THR A 35 13.93 -10.11 3.01
N ALA A 36 13.12 -10.79 2.21
CA ALA A 36 13.50 -12.03 1.55
C ALA A 36 14.57 -11.72 0.50
N ALA A 37 15.77 -12.22 0.73
CA ALA A 37 16.83 -12.20 -0.26
C ALA A 37 16.36 -13.00 -1.51
N THR A 38 16.56 -12.40 -2.68
CA THR A 38 16.09 -12.94 -3.98
C THR A 38 16.73 -14.28 -4.34
N ASP A 39 17.86 -14.62 -3.72
CA ASP A 39 18.57 -15.89 -3.83
C ASP A 39 17.82 -17.06 -3.14
N ARG A 40 16.96 -16.79 -2.14
CA ARG A 40 16.08 -17.79 -1.52
C ARG A 40 14.76 -17.94 -2.28
N TYR A 41 14.88 -18.22 -3.59
CA TYR A 41 13.76 -18.23 -4.54
C TYR A 41 12.54 -19.02 -4.07
N LYS A 42 12.74 -20.22 -3.50
CA LYS A 42 11.62 -21.07 -3.00
C LYS A 42 10.82 -20.40 -1.87
N HIS A 43 11.51 -19.72 -0.96
CA HIS A 43 10.87 -19.01 0.14
C HIS A 43 10.11 -17.78 -0.37
N PHE A 44 10.75 -17.00 -1.25
CA PHE A 44 10.11 -15.86 -1.90
C PHE A 44 8.86 -16.27 -2.71
N ALA A 45 8.94 -17.37 -3.46
CA ALA A 45 7.81 -17.91 -4.21
C ALA A 45 6.64 -18.33 -3.32
N ALA A 46 6.91 -18.96 -2.17
CA ALA A 46 5.88 -19.34 -1.20
C ALA A 46 5.16 -18.11 -0.61
N ILE A 47 5.91 -17.08 -0.20
CA ILE A 47 5.34 -15.82 0.30
C ILE A 47 4.49 -15.14 -0.79
N LYS A 48 5.01 -15.07 -2.03
CA LYS A 48 4.30 -14.49 -3.17
C LYS A 48 3.00 -15.22 -3.47
N HIS A 49 3.01 -16.55 -3.43
CA HIS A 49 1.83 -17.38 -3.66
C HIS A 49 0.76 -17.11 -2.59
N GLU A 50 1.12 -17.21 -1.32
CA GLU A 50 0.18 -16.99 -0.20
C GLU A 50 -0.42 -15.57 -0.25
N ARG A 51 0.41 -14.57 -0.53
CA ARG A 51 -0.06 -13.19 -0.72
C ARG A 51 -1.06 -13.11 -1.87
N GLY A 52 -0.80 -13.80 -2.98
CA GLY A 52 -1.70 -13.88 -4.13
C GLY A 52 -3.07 -14.46 -3.77
N GLU A 53 -3.09 -15.58 -3.03
CA GLU A 53 -4.32 -16.24 -2.55
C GLU A 53 -5.16 -15.33 -1.66
N ILE A 54 -4.52 -14.61 -0.74
CA ILE A 54 -5.22 -13.66 0.12
C ILE A 54 -5.86 -12.53 -0.71
N TRP A 55 -5.13 -11.99 -1.69
CA TRP A 55 -5.68 -10.96 -2.59
C TRP A 55 -6.82 -11.48 -3.46
N ALA A 56 -6.74 -12.72 -3.94
CA ALA A 56 -7.81 -13.36 -4.69
C ALA A 56 -9.08 -13.53 -3.84
N THR A 57 -8.91 -13.92 -2.58
CA THR A 57 -10.00 -14.08 -1.61
C THR A 57 -10.67 -12.74 -1.31
N LEU A 58 -9.90 -11.67 -1.05
CA LEU A 58 -10.41 -10.31 -0.85
C LEU A 58 -11.18 -9.81 -2.08
N ARG A 59 -10.63 -10.05 -3.29
CA ARG A 59 -11.28 -9.64 -4.54
C ARG A 59 -12.64 -10.33 -4.70
N SER A 60 -12.69 -11.65 -4.56
CA SER A 60 -13.95 -12.40 -4.67
C SER A 60 -14.99 -11.95 -3.65
N LYS A 61 -14.58 -11.62 -2.42
CA LYS A 61 -15.50 -11.08 -1.41
C LYS A 61 -15.99 -9.68 -1.80
N ALA A 62 -15.09 -8.79 -2.23
CA ALA A 62 -15.43 -7.43 -2.60
C ALA A 62 -16.37 -7.37 -3.83
N GLU A 63 -16.18 -8.27 -4.80
CA GLU A 63 -17.07 -8.44 -5.95
C GLU A 63 -18.49 -8.82 -5.50
N LYS A 64 -18.62 -9.78 -4.59
CA LYS A 64 -19.92 -10.20 -4.02
C LYS A 64 -20.62 -9.07 -3.24
N LEU A 65 -19.85 -8.25 -2.54
CA LEU A 65 -20.35 -7.10 -1.79
C LEU A 65 -20.60 -5.87 -2.67
N GLN A 66 -20.22 -5.91 -3.95
CA GLN A 66 -20.34 -4.78 -4.89
C GLN A 66 -19.74 -3.47 -4.36
N LEU A 67 -18.64 -3.56 -3.60
CA LEU A 67 -18.03 -2.40 -2.93
C LEU A 67 -17.55 -1.32 -3.91
N VAL A 68 -17.02 -1.75 -5.05
CA VAL A 68 -16.66 -0.92 -6.19
C VAL A 68 -17.02 -1.71 -7.44
N PRO A 69 -18.25 -1.57 -7.96
CA PRO A 69 -18.74 -2.39 -9.07
C PRO A 69 -17.92 -2.19 -10.35
N GLU A 70 -17.38 -0.99 -10.54
CA GLU A 70 -16.65 -0.55 -11.73
C GLU A 70 -15.18 -1.04 -11.75
N ASP A 71 -14.60 -1.39 -10.60
CA ASP A 71 -13.19 -1.79 -10.48
C ASP A 71 -12.98 -2.80 -9.34
N HIS A 72 -12.85 -4.06 -9.71
CA HIS A 72 -12.65 -5.17 -8.75
C HIS A 72 -11.30 -5.11 -8.02
N HIS A 73 -10.26 -4.52 -8.63
CA HIS A 73 -8.97 -4.34 -7.96
C HIS A 73 -9.09 -3.28 -6.87
N LEU A 74 -9.79 -2.19 -7.14
CA LEU A 74 -10.10 -1.16 -6.15
C LEU A 74 -11.03 -1.70 -5.06
N GLY A 75 -12.00 -2.55 -5.41
CA GLY A 75 -12.90 -3.22 -4.46
C GLY A 75 -12.15 -4.02 -3.38
N ALA A 76 -11.16 -4.83 -3.77
CA ALA A 76 -10.35 -5.58 -2.82
C ALA A 76 -9.56 -4.67 -1.86
N ARG A 77 -9.04 -3.55 -2.37
CA ARG A 77 -8.32 -2.54 -1.58
C ARG A 77 -9.25 -1.79 -0.63
N ALA A 78 -10.45 -1.43 -1.08
CA ALA A 78 -11.47 -0.81 -0.26
C ALA A 78 -11.92 -1.72 0.89
N LEU A 79 -12.14 -3.01 0.61
CA LEU A 79 -12.47 -4.01 1.63
C LEU A 79 -11.36 -4.14 2.67
N LEU A 80 -10.10 -4.16 2.22
CA LEU A 80 -8.96 -4.20 3.13
C LEU A 80 -8.92 -2.94 4.02
N LEU A 81 -9.03 -1.75 3.42
CA LEU A 81 -8.96 -0.47 4.13
C LEU A 81 -10.07 -0.35 5.18
N VAL A 82 -11.33 -0.63 4.83
CA VAL A 82 -12.44 -0.53 5.77
C VAL A 82 -12.28 -1.53 6.92
N THR A 83 -11.73 -2.71 6.65
CA THR A 83 -11.42 -3.71 7.68
C THR A 83 -10.33 -3.20 8.63
N GLU A 84 -9.24 -2.63 8.11
CA GLU A 84 -8.18 -2.05 8.93
C GLU A 84 -8.70 -0.92 9.83
N VAL A 85 -9.44 0.02 9.25
CA VAL A 85 -10.03 1.15 9.98
C VAL A 85 -10.95 0.66 11.09
N ALA A 86 -11.85 -0.29 10.79
CA ALA A 86 -12.78 -0.83 11.76
C ALA A 86 -12.05 -1.43 12.97
N TRP A 87 -10.99 -2.22 12.73
CA TRP A 87 -10.23 -2.86 13.80
C TRP A 87 -9.28 -1.93 14.55
N ILE A 88 -8.73 -0.90 13.90
CA ILE A 88 -8.00 0.17 14.60
C ILE A 88 -8.93 0.91 15.55
N LEU A 89 -10.11 1.32 15.08
CA LEU A 89 -11.09 2.02 15.90
C LEU A 89 -11.63 1.13 17.03
N TYR A 90 -11.86 -0.16 16.75
CA TYR A 90 -12.25 -1.12 17.79
C TYR A 90 -11.18 -1.26 18.87
N GLY A 91 -9.90 -1.43 18.48
CA GLY A 91 -8.79 -1.54 19.41
C GLY A 91 -8.60 -0.30 20.28
N ARG A 92 -8.75 0.90 19.68
CA ARG A 92 -8.64 2.18 20.39
C ARG A 92 -9.79 2.42 21.37
N ASN A 93 -11.03 2.14 20.96
CA ASN A 93 -12.22 2.52 21.73
C ASN A 93 -12.82 1.37 22.55
N ARG A 94 -12.32 0.15 22.39
CA ARG A 94 -12.84 -1.10 23.01
C ARG A 94 -14.34 -1.32 22.78
N ARG A 95 -14.88 -0.77 21.69
CA ARG A 95 -16.29 -0.87 21.28
C ARG A 95 -16.37 -0.92 19.76
N LYS A 96 -17.47 -1.47 19.23
CA LYS A 96 -17.74 -1.45 17.79
C LYS A 96 -17.76 0.01 17.29
N PRO A 97 -16.98 0.36 16.26
CA PRO A 97 -17.02 1.69 15.68
C PRO A 97 -18.38 1.95 15.03
N THR A 98 -18.80 3.21 15.01
CA THR A 98 -19.99 3.62 14.27
C THR A 98 -19.65 3.87 12.80
N PRO A 99 -20.63 3.84 11.88
CA PRO A 99 -20.41 4.19 10.48
C PRO A 99 -19.76 5.56 10.29
N ALA A 100 -20.15 6.54 11.12
CA ALA A 100 -19.57 7.88 11.09
C ALA A 100 -18.07 7.88 11.44
N MET A 101 -17.65 7.08 12.43
CA MET A 101 -16.24 6.95 12.81
C MET A 101 -15.41 6.30 11.70
N ILE A 102 -15.94 5.25 11.07
CA ILE A 102 -15.28 4.58 9.94
C ILE A 102 -15.15 5.55 8.77
N LYS A 103 -16.24 6.23 8.38
CA LYS A 103 -16.24 7.19 7.28
C LYS A 103 -15.25 8.34 7.50
N ALA A 104 -15.20 8.90 8.71
CA ALA A 104 -14.26 9.95 9.05
C ALA A 104 -12.81 9.48 8.90
N MET A 105 -12.47 8.34 9.52
CA MET A 105 -11.09 7.83 9.46
C MET A 105 -10.67 7.38 8.06
N VAL A 106 -11.56 6.79 7.26
CA VAL A 106 -11.27 6.44 5.85
C VAL A 106 -10.97 7.71 5.04
N ARG A 107 -11.75 8.78 5.22
CA ARG A 107 -11.51 10.06 4.54
C ARG A 107 -10.16 10.64 4.96
N ASP A 108 -9.89 10.72 6.27
CA ASP A 108 -8.65 11.28 6.78
C ASP A 108 -7.43 10.48 6.29
N MET A 109 -7.52 9.15 6.21
CA MET A 109 -6.47 8.30 5.61
C MET A 109 -6.30 8.55 4.11
N GLY A 110 -7.39 8.79 3.38
CA GLY A 110 -7.35 9.14 1.96
C GLY A 110 -6.65 10.48 1.71
N GLU A 111 -6.95 11.49 2.52
CA GLU A 111 -6.30 12.81 2.47
C GLU A 111 -4.80 12.72 2.76
N LEU A 112 -4.41 11.94 3.78
CA LEU A 112 -3.00 11.67 4.09
C LEU A 112 -2.30 10.93 2.95
N ALA A 113 -2.91 9.88 2.40
CA ALA A 113 -2.33 9.11 1.31
C ALA A 113 -2.13 9.94 0.04
N GLU A 114 -3.05 10.86 -0.27
CA GLU A 114 -2.91 11.76 -1.41
C GLU A 114 -1.77 12.76 -1.19
N ARG A 115 -1.62 13.29 0.03
CA ARG A 115 -0.48 14.13 0.38
C ARG A 115 0.84 13.36 0.23
N ASP A 116 0.94 12.16 0.79
CA ASP A 116 2.14 11.31 0.69
C ASP A 116 2.49 11.00 -0.78
N ARG A 117 1.46 10.79 -1.62
CA ARG A 117 1.63 10.59 -3.07
C ARG A 117 2.26 11.83 -3.72
N ILE A 118 1.76 13.03 -3.41
CA ILE A 118 2.28 14.29 -3.94
C ILE A 118 3.72 14.53 -3.47
N GLU A 119 4.02 14.30 -2.19
CA GLU A 119 5.37 14.44 -1.64
C GLU A 119 6.36 13.48 -2.33
N ALA A 120 5.99 12.20 -2.49
CA ALA A 120 6.81 11.21 -3.19
C ALA A 120 7.05 11.56 -4.68
N GLU A 121 6.07 12.16 -5.35
CA GLU A 121 6.21 12.61 -6.73
C GLU A 121 7.17 13.81 -6.84
N ALA A 122 7.13 14.74 -5.88
CA ALA A 122 8.08 15.84 -5.79
C ALA A 122 9.52 15.36 -5.54
N ASP A 123 9.71 14.42 -4.61
CA ASP A 123 11.01 13.81 -4.30
C ASP A 123 11.62 13.10 -5.51
N LYS A 124 10.78 12.41 -6.30
CA LYS A 124 11.21 11.77 -7.54
C LYS A 124 11.77 12.82 -8.52
N VAL A 125 11.03 13.90 -8.75
CA VAL A 125 11.47 14.99 -9.65
C VAL A 125 12.77 15.63 -9.16
N GLU A 126 12.90 15.86 -7.86
CA GLU A 126 14.13 16.39 -7.26
C GLU A 126 15.32 15.44 -7.48
N ASN A 127 15.12 14.15 -7.23
CA ASN A 127 16.17 13.14 -7.43
C ASN A 127 16.59 13.04 -8.91
N GLU A 128 15.64 13.06 -9.84
CA GLU A 128 15.92 13.09 -11.29
C GLU A 128 16.71 14.35 -11.69
N PHE A 129 16.41 15.50 -11.10
CA PHE A 129 17.17 16.72 -11.31
C PHE A 129 18.61 16.59 -10.79
N ARG A 130 18.78 16.14 -9.54
CA ARG A 130 20.10 15.92 -8.93
C ARG A 130 20.95 14.92 -9.73
N MET A 131 20.34 13.84 -10.23
CA MET A 131 21.02 12.86 -11.10
C MET A 131 21.52 13.51 -12.39
N ARG A 132 20.70 14.32 -13.07
CA ARG A 132 21.11 15.04 -14.29
C ARG A 132 22.27 15.99 -14.02
N THR A 133 22.22 16.77 -12.93
CA THR A 133 23.32 17.68 -12.56
C THR A 133 24.61 16.92 -12.27
N SER A 134 24.54 15.81 -11.53
CA SER A 134 25.70 14.96 -11.24
C SER A 134 26.30 14.35 -12.51
N ALA A 135 25.47 13.91 -13.46
CA ALA A 135 25.92 13.38 -14.75
C ALA A 135 26.67 14.45 -15.57
N VAL A 136 26.18 15.70 -15.58
CA VAL A 136 26.86 16.83 -16.23
C VAL A 136 28.21 17.10 -15.58
N ARG A 137 28.29 17.12 -14.23
CA ARG A 137 29.55 17.32 -13.50
C ARG A 137 30.56 16.22 -13.81
N ALA A 138 30.14 14.96 -13.81
CA ALA A 138 30.99 13.83 -14.17
C ALA A 138 31.49 13.94 -15.63
N SER A 139 30.61 14.33 -16.55
CA SER A 139 30.95 14.52 -17.97
C SER A 139 31.96 15.66 -18.16
N ALA A 140 31.78 16.78 -17.45
CA ALA A 140 32.69 17.91 -17.47
C ALA A 140 34.08 17.55 -16.91
N ALA A 141 34.13 16.83 -15.78
CA ALA A 141 35.38 16.33 -15.21
C ALA A 141 36.11 15.40 -16.21
N GLY A 142 35.38 14.47 -16.84
CA GLY A 142 35.94 13.59 -17.86
C GLY A 142 36.42 14.34 -19.12
N ALA A 143 35.74 15.41 -19.53
CA ALA A 143 36.15 16.23 -20.66
C ALA A 143 37.44 17.03 -20.35
N ILE A 144 37.54 17.62 -19.16
CA ILE A 144 38.73 18.35 -18.72
C ILE A 144 39.94 17.42 -18.60
N ALA A 145 39.76 16.23 -18.00
CA ALA A 145 40.84 15.24 -17.91
C ALA A 145 41.40 14.87 -19.29
N ARG A 146 40.52 14.54 -20.26
CA ARG A 146 40.94 14.25 -21.64
C ARG A 146 41.67 15.42 -22.30
N TYR A 147 41.21 16.64 -22.08
CA TYR A 147 41.84 17.84 -22.64
C TYR A 147 43.27 18.04 -22.09
N ILE A 148 43.46 17.85 -20.78
CA ILE A 148 44.78 17.93 -20.14
C ILE A 148 45.71 16.87 -20.69
N ASP A 149 45.26 15.61 -20.79
CA ASP A 149 46.06 14.51 -21.32
C ASP A 149 46.53 14.78 -22.76
N LEU A 150 45.64 15.32 -23.61
CA LEU A 150 45.96 15.68 -24.99
C LEU A 150 46.89 16.89 -25.11
N SER A 151 46.85 17.81 -24.16
CA SER A 151 47.69 19.02 -24.17
C SER A 151 49.09 18.79 -23.61
N ALA A 152 49.31 17.68 -22.92
CA ALA A 152 50.61 17.27 -22.38
C ALA A 152 51.42 16.38 -23.35
N ALA A 153 50.84 16.02 -24.50
CA ALA A 153 51.46 15.29 -25.60
C ALA A 153 52.04 16.24 -26.66
#